data_AF-A0A7R9PE71-F1
#
_entry.id   AF-A0A7R9PE71-F1
#
_cell.length_a   1.000
_cell.length_b   1.000
_cell.length_c   1.000
_cell.angle_alpha   90.00
_cell.angle_beta   90.00
_cell.angle_gamma   90.00
#
_symmetry.space_group_name_H-M   'P 1'
#
loop_
_entity.id
_entity.type
_entity.pdbx_description
1 polymer ?
#
loop_
_entity_poly.entity_id
_entity_poly.type
_entity_poly.pdbx_seq_one_letter_code
_entity_poly.pdbx_strand_id
1 'polypeptide(L)'
;KEWKTTLTKNQDSNLGLTIIGSLAYYRTSVLDHAAIKVGTVSRKVKVALLSPNVVVDEYGNKGTWTVVYNQGFEVTVNGRTFFAFSYYKQWEGGISEEAHQQIVERVNSIQSSWTAKVHRPFLNYTHQHLLNLHGGKRSWLAHRPSPSLVSEESKRAVVTLPESLDWRNKDGVDYVSPVRNQGTCGSCYAFSSMGMLESRLRVRTNNQLQVTLSPQDIVSCSHLAQGCAGGFPYLIAGKYGK
;
A
#
# COMPACT_ATOMS: atom_id res chain seq x y z
N LYS A 1 6.02 18.23 -5.47
CA LYS A 1 6.49 17.03 -6.20
C LYS A 1 5.71 16.97 -7.51
N GLU A 2 6.30 17.38 -8.63
CA GLU A 2 5.63 17.38 -9.94
C GLU A 2 6.38 16.42 -10.86
N TRP A 3 5.68 15.37 -11.31
CA TRP A 3 6.17 14.42 -12.30
C TRP A 3 5.12 14.38 -13.41
N LYS A 4 5.48 14.75 -14.64
CA LYS A 4 4.61 14.60 -15.80
C LYS A 4 4.84 13.22 -16.40
N THR A 5 3.93 12.29 -16.13
CA THR A 5 3.84 11.02 -16.86
C THR A 5 2.74 11.17 -17.90
N THR A 6 3.10 11.09 -19.18
CA THR A 6 2.12 10.98 -20.26
C THR A 6 1.93 9.51 -20.56
N LEU A 7 0.77 8.96 -20.20
CA LEU A 7 0.36 7.61 -20.56
C LEU A 7 -0.31 7.69 -21.94
N THR A 8 0.32 7.17 -22.99
CA THR A 8 -0.31 7.01 -24.31
C THR A 8 -0.66 5.54 -24.54
N LYS A 9 -1.94 5.27 -24.85
CA LYS A 9 -2.42 3.96 -25.30
C LYS A 9 -2.04 3.81 -26.76
N ASN A 10 -1.32 2.74 -27.13
CA ASN A 10 -1.15 2.40 -28.54
C ASN A 10 -2.47 1.79 -29.05
N GLN A 11 -2.99 2.26 -30.18
CA GLN A 11 -4.29 1.84 -30.72
C GLN A 11 -4.26 0.46 -31.39
N ASP A 12 -3.07 -0.13 -31.57
CA ASP A 12 -2.93 -1.37 -32.32
C ASP A 12 -2.59 -2.58 -31.44
N SER A 13 -3.35 -3.64 -31.68
CA SER A 13 -3.21 -5.04 -31.25
C SER A 13 -3.93 -5.49 -29.96
N ASN A 14 -4.77 -6.51 -30.16
CA ASN A 14 -5.67 -7.16 -29.20
C ASN A 14 -4.98 -8.04 -28.14
N LEU A 15 -3.68 -7.88 -27.87
CA LEU A 15 -2.98 -8.65 -26.85
C LEU A 15 -1.88 -7.79 -26.20
N GLY A 16 -2.14 -7.33 -24.99
CA GLY A 16 -1.14 -6.71 -24.13
C GLY A 16 -1.24 -5.19 -24.04
N LEU A 17 -1.52 -4.70 -22.84
CA LEU A 17 -1.31 -3.30 -22.48
C LEU A 17 0.18 -3.00 -22.74
N THR A 18 0.50 -2.14 -23.71
CA THR A 18 1.85 -1.61 -23.91
C THR A 18 1.86 -0.19 -23.38
N ILE A 19 2.23 -0.02 -22.10
CA ILE A 19 2.42 1.32 -21.53
C ILE A 19 3.80 1.80 -21.94
N ILE A 20 3.86 2.77 -22.87
CA ILE A 20 5.11 3.43 -23.25
C ILE A 20 5.30 4.65 -22.35
N GLY A 21 6.07 4.49 -21.27
CA GLY A 21 6.43 5.59 -20.38
C GLY A 21 7.83 6.14 -20.69
N SER A 22 8.02 7.45 -20.59
CA SER A 22 9.36 8.07 -20.49
C SER A 22 9.61 8.44 -19.04
N LEU A 23 10.57 7.78 -18.40
CA LEU A 23 10.96 8.04 -17.01
C LEU A 23 12.12 9.04 -16.99
N ALA A 24 11.87 10.27 -16.60
CA ALA A 24 12.91 11.28 -16.39
C ALA A 24 13.52 11.10 -14.99
N TYR A 25 14.82 10.79 -14.84
CA TYR A 25 15.47 10.75 -13.53
C TYR A 25 16.14 12.09 -13.20
N TYR A 26 15.94 12.53 -11.96
CA TYR A 26 16.55 13.74 -11.41
C TYR A 26 17.64 13.34 -10.43
N ARG A 27 18.86 13.86 -10.62
CA ARG A 27 19.95 13.66 -9.66
C ARG A 27 19.67 14.55 -8.45
N THR A 28 19.55 13.95 -7.27
CA THR A 28 19.48 14.70 -6.03
C THR A 28 20.88 15.13 -5.63
N SER A 29 21.06 16.41 -5.30
CA SER A 29 22.26 16.89 -4.63
C SER A 29 21.86 17.30 -3.21
N VAL A 30 22.44 16.61 -2.23
CA VAL A 30 22.40 16.87 -0.78
C VAL A 30 21.09 16.48 -0.07
N LEU A 31 21.22 15.56 0.89
CA LEU A 31 20.22 15.21 1.89
C LEU A 31 20.21 16.30 2.97
N ASP A 32 19.46 17.38 2.74
CA ASP A 32 19.06 18.26 3.83
C ASP A 32 17.56 18.09 4.09
N HIS A 33 17.19 18.03 5.36
CA HIS A 33 15.87 17.65 5.88
C HIS A 33 14.73 18.62 5.52
N ALA A 34 14.96 19.57 4.61
CA ALA A 34 13.98 20.51 4.09
C ALA A 34 13.73 20.24 2.61
N ALA A 35 12.53 19.71 2.30
CA ALA A 35 11.95 19.55 0.96
C ALA A 35 12.92 19.12 -0.15
N ILE A 36 12.89 17.83 -0.52
CA ILE A 36 13.62 17.29 -1.69
C ILE A 36 13.40 18.20 -2.91
N LYS A 37 14.40 19.02 -3.24
CA LYS A 37 14.45 19.80 -4.48
C LYS A 37 14.83 18.83 -5.60
N VAL A 38 13.85 18.49 -6.41
CA VAL A 38 14.05 17.70 -7.62
C VAL A 38 14.82 18.57 -8.61
N GLY A 39 16.03 18.15 -9.00
CA GLY A 39 16.91 18.90 -9.92
C GLY A 39 16.41 18.96 -11.36
N THR A 40 17.31 19.10 -12.33
CA THR A 40 16.99 18.99 -13.77
C THR A 40 17.00 17.53 -14.23
N VAL A 41 16.19 17.21 -15.24
CA VAL A 41 16.14 15.85 -15.81
C VAL A 41 17.51 15.51 -16.41
N SER A 42 18.17 14.50 -15.84
CA SER A 42 19.50 14.07 -16.30
C SER A 42 19.45 13.02 -17.40
N ARG A 43 18.41 12.17 -17.42
CA ARG A 43 18.21 11.12 -18.41
C ARG A 43 16.74 10.72 -18.48
N LYS A 44 16.26 10.36 -19.68
CA LYS A 44 14.97 9.70 -19.90
C LYS A 44 15.21 8.20 -20.12
N VAL A 45 14.41 7.35 -19.49
CA VAL A 45 14.43 5.88 -19.66
C VAL A 45 13.07 5.47 -20.20
N LYS A 46 13.04 4.78 -21.34
CA LYS A 46 11.80 4.29 -21.93
C LYS A 46 11.59 2.82 -21.55
N VAL A 47 10.41 2.51 -21.05
CA VAL A 47 10.01 1.14 -20.68
C VAL A 47 8.62 0.82 -21.20
N ALA A 48 8.42 -0.44 -21.58
CA ALA A 48 7.14 -1.05 -21.94
C ALA A 48 6.68 -1.96 -20.79
N LEU A 49 5.58 -1.60 -20.13
CA LEU A 49 4.97 -2.44 -19.10
C LEU A 49 3.93 -3.36 -19.75
N LEU A 50 4.21 -4.66 -19.78
CA LEU A 50 3.40 -5.71 -20.36
C LEU A 50 2.67 -6.49 -19.25
N SER A 51 1.40 -6.81 -19.51
CA SER A 51 0.59 -7.65 -18.60
C SER A 51 1.18 -9.06 -18.48
N PRO A 52 1.11 -9.72 -17.30
CA PRO A 52 0.58 -9.18 -16.04
C PRO A 52 1.61 -8.38 -15.24
N ASN A 53 2.91 -8.64 -15.42
CA ASN A 53 3.98 -8.11 -14.56
C ASN A 53 5.35 -8.02 -15.25
N VAL A 54 5.43 -8.03 -16.59
CA VAL A 54 6.70 -8.00 -17.34
C VAL A 54 7.02 -6.58 -17.80
N VAL A 55 8.25 -6.10 -17.59
CA VAL A 55 8.73 -4.85 -18.19
C VAL A 55 9.85 -5.13 -19.19
N VAL A 56 9.88 -4.37 -20.29
CA VAL A 56 10.95 -4.38 -21.29
C VAL A 56 11.49 -2.96 -21.46
N ASP A 57 12.80 -2.75 -21.36
CA ASP A 57 13.41 -1.44 -21.64
C ASP A 57 13.71 -1.23 -23.13
N GLU A 58 14.16 -0.03 -23.50
CA GLU A 58 14.52 0.34 -24.87
C GLU A 58 15.66 -0.49 -25.50
N TYR A 59 16.42 -1.21 -24.68
CA TYR A 59 17.52 -2.07 -25.12
C TYR A 59 17.12 -3.56 -25.16
N GLY A 60 15.84 -3.88 -24.90
CA GLY A 60 15.32 -5.24 -24.89
C GLY A 60 15.54 -6.00 -23.58
N ASN A 61 16.07 -5.37 -22.52
CA ASN A 61 16.22 -6.01 -21.23
C ASN A 61 14.86 -6.24 -20.59
N LYS A 62 14.67 -7.43 -20.00
CA LYS A 62 13.43 -7.81 -19.33
C LYS A 62 13.54 -7.66 -17.81
N GLY A 63 12.42 -7.40 -17.17
CA GLY A 63 12.30 -7.34 -15.72
C GLY A 63 10.85 -7.44 -15.26
N THR A 64 10.56 -7.02 -14.03
CA THR A 64 9.22 -7.10 -13.42
C THR A 64 8.65 -5.76 -13.03
N TRP A 65 7.33 -5.59 -13.11
CA TRP A 65 6.63 -4.42 -12.57
C TRP A 65 5.42 -4.82 -11.74
N THR A 66 5.01 -3.94 -10.82
CA THR A 66 3.78 -4.06 -10.04
C THR A 66 3.14 -2.69 -9.84
N VAL A 67 1.81 -2.63 -9.80
CA VAL A 67 1.12 -1.44 -9.32
C VAL A 67 1.08 -1.48 -7.80
N VAL A 68 1.40 -0.35 -7.16
CA VAL A 68 1.24 -0.20 -5.70
C VAL A 68 -0.17 0.33 -5.44
N TYR A 69 -1.08 -0.63 -5.28
CA TYR A 69 -2.52 -0.43 -5.17
C TYR A 69 -3.03 0.51 -6.24
N ASN A 70 -3.41 1.75 -5.91
CA ASN A 70 -3.83 2.79 -6.83
C ASN A 70 -2.92 4.02 -6.80
N GLN A 71 -1.87 3.99 -5.99
CA GLN A 71 -1.09 5.18 -5.65
C GLN A 71 0.15 5.34 -6.50
N GLY A 72 0.57 4.31 -7.23
CA GLY A 72 1.83 4.36 -7.95
C GLY A 72 2.18 3.02 -8.57
N PHE A 73 3.41 2.90 -9.05
CA PHE A 73 3.93 1.66 -9.62
C PHE A 73 5.40 1.49 -9.28
N GLU A 74 5.85 0.25 -9.19
CA GLU A 74 7.25 -0.15 -9.07
C GLU A 74 7.67 -0.95 -10.31
N VAL A 75 8.86 -0.65 -10.84
CA VAL A 75 9.42 -1.28 -12.05
C VAL A 75 10.85 -1.66 -11.75
N THR A 76 11.23 -2.91 -11.99
CA THR A 76 12.61 -3.40 -11.86
C THR A 76 13.09 -3.93 -13.20
N VAL A 77 14.13 -3.34 -13.78
CA VAL A 77 14.71 -3.74 -15.07
C VAL A 77 16.20 -3.39 -15.12
N ASN A 78 17.01 -4.25 -15.75
CA ASN A 78 18.45 -4.05 -15.92
C ASN A 78 19.18 -3.66 -14.60
N GLY A 79 18.89 -4.40 -13.51
CA GLY A 79 19.49 -4.21 -12.20
C GLY A 79 19.05 -2.94 -11.43
N ARG A 80 18.02 -2.22 -11.90
CA ARG A 80 17.52 -0.99 -11.27
C ARG A 80 16.04 -1.08 -10.94
N THR A 81 15.64 -0.49 -9.81
CA THR A 81 14.24 -0.40 -9.38
C THR A 81 13.77 1.05 -9.32
N PHE A 82 12.67 1.35 -10.00
CA PHE A 82 12.02 2.65 -10.07
C PHE A 82 10.68 2.61 -9.35
N PHE A 83 10.31 3.68 -8.65
CA PHE A 83 9.03 3.81 -7.97
C PHE A 83 8.49 5.24 -8.07
N ALA A 84 7.20 5.40 -8.39
CA ALA A 84 6.55 6.71 -8.53
C ALA A 84 5.09 6.70 -8.05
N PHE A 85 4.64 7.83 -7.50
CA PHE A 85 3.24 8.04 -7.09
C PHE A 85 2.39 8.71 -8.20
N SER A 86 1.08 8.42 -8.23
CA SER A 86 0.05 9.08 -9.04
C SER A 86 -0.40 10.41 -8.42
N TYR A 87 -0.86 11.37 -9.24
CA TYR A 87 -1.30 12.71 -8.81
C TYR A 87 -2.72 12.73 -8.21
N TYR A 88 -3.02 13.61 -7.23
CA TYR A 88 -4.36 13.77 -6.63
C TYR A 88 -4.64 15.19 -6.04
N LYS A 89 -5.92 15.50 -5.74
CA LYS A 89 -6.43 16.74 -5.06
C LYS A 89 -7.28 16.39 -3.80
N GLN A 90 -7.46 17.34 -2.88
CA GLN A 90 -8.10 17.19 -1.54
C GLN A 90 -9.43 17.97 -1.42
N TRP A 91 -10.34 17.54 -0.53
CA TRP A 91 -11.68 18.13 -0.24
C TRP A 91 -11.97 18.14 1.27
N GLU A 92 -12.89 18.98 1.78
CA GLU A 92 -13.19 19.20 3.22
C GLU A 92 -14.71 19.17 3.56
N GLY A 93 -15.06 18.71 4.78
CA GLY A 93 -16.41 18.72 5.40
C GLY A 93 -16.52 17.93 6.73
N GLY A 94 -17.52 18.20 7.58
CA GLY A 94 -17.75 17.55 8.91
C GLY A 94 -19.16 16.94 9.08
N ILE A 95 -19.38 16.07 10.09
CA ILE A 95 -20.65 15.32 10.34
C ILE A 95 -21.00 15.37 11.85
N SER A 96 -22.30 15.50 12.22
CA SER A 96 -22.79 15.54 13.62
C SER A 96 -23.08 14.15 14.23
N GLU A 97 -23.35 14.09 15.54
CA GLU A 97 -23.68 12.85 16.28
C GLU A 97 -25.00 12.22 15.83
N GLU A 98 -26.02 13.04 15.57
CA GLU A 98 -27.32 12.60 15.08
C GLU A 98 -27.20 11.95 13.70
N ALA A 99 -26.32 12.50 12.85
CA ALA A 99 -26.03 11.92 11.55
C ALA A 99 -25.32 10.56 11.66
N HIS A 100 -24.45 10.36 12.65
CA HIS A 100 -23.85 9.04 12.93
C HIS A 100 -24.89 8.00 13.36
N GLN A 101 -25.82 8.38 14.24
CA GLN A 101 -26.88 7.49 14.73
C GLN A 101 -27.81 7.04 13.59
N GLN A 102 -28.23 7.98 12.71
CA GLN A 102 -29.03 7.67 11.53
C GLN A 102 -28.31 6.70 10.57
N ILE A 103 -27.00 6.85 10.39
CA ILE A 103 -26.19 5.93 9.58
C ILE A 103 -26.17 4.53 10.21
N VAL A 104 -25.99 4.43 11.53
CA VAL A 104 -25.98 3.14 12.24
C VAL A 104 -27.31 2.41 12.10
N GLU A 105 -28.42 3.11 12.29
CA GLU A 105 -29.77 2.55 12.12
C GLU A 105 -30.01 2.07 10.69
N ARG A 106 -29.61 2.88 9.70
CA ARG A 106 -29.73 2.51 8.28
C ARG A 106 -28.89 1.30 7.90
N VAL A 107 -27.68 1.19 8.43
CA VAL A 107 -26.79 0.03 8.19
C VAL A 107 -27.44 -1.23 8.77
N ASN A 108 -27.87 -1.17 10.03
CA ASN A 108 -28.48 -2.30 10.73
C ASN A 108 -29.85 -2.71 10.14
N SER A 109 -30.55 -1.82 9.42
CA SER A 109 -31.79 -2.17 8.72
C SER A 109 -31.58 -2.95 7.42
N ILE A 110 -30.38 -2.89 6.84
CA ILE A 110 -30.06 -3.52 5.54
C ILE A 110 -29.22 -4.78 5.74
N GLN A 111 -28.22 -4.69 6.61
CA GLN A 111 -27.28 -5.76 6.85
C GLN A 111 -27.73 -6.59 8.07
N SER A 112 -27.48 -7.90 8.09
CA SER A 112 -27.72 -8.76 9.27
C SER A 112 -26.51 -9.55 9.78
N SER A 113 -25.36 -9.52 9.10
CA SER A 113 -24.17 -10.31 9.44
C SER A 113 -23.27 -9.69 10.53
N TRP A 114 -23.51 -8.44 10.93
CA TRP A 114 -22.73 -7.73 11.95
C TRP A 114 -23.45 -6.48 12.45
N THR A 115 -23.46 -6.23 13.75
CA THR A 115 -24.17 -5.06 14.29
C THR A 115 -23.29 -3.81 14.30
N ALA A 116 -23.74 -2.74 13.64
CA ALA A 116 -23.15 -1.41 13.73
C ALA A 116 -23.50 -0.74 15.05
N LYS A 117 -22.56 0.03 15.63
CA LYS A 117 -22.79 0.86 16.82
C LYS A 117 -22.00 2.16 16.70
N VAL A 118 -22.56 3.25 17.23
CA VAL A 118 -21.84 4.53 17.36
C VAL A 118 -20.62 4.33 18.27
N HIS A 119 -19.44 4.60 17.71
CA HIS A 119 -18.19 4.58 18.45
C HIS A 119 -17.92 5.99 19.03
N ARG A 120 -18.21 6.17 20.32
CA ARG A 120 -18.14 7.48 21.00
C ARG A 120 -16.83 8.26 20.79
N PRO A 121 -15.64 7.63 20.81
CA PRO A 121 -14.38 8.34 20.55
C PRO A 121 -14.31 9.07 19.19
N PHE A 122 -15.13 8.68 18.21
CA PHE A 122 -15.18 9.29 16.88
C PHE A 122 -16.23 10.40 16.74
N LEU A 123 -17.03 10.67 17.78
CA LEU A 123 -18.05 11.73 17.75
C LEU A 123 -17.43 13.13 17.63
N ASN A 124 -16.23 13.32 18.17
CA ASN A 124 -15.51 14.60 18.10
C ASN A 124 -14.68 14.74 16.82
N TYR A 125 -14.71 13.75 15.93
CA TYR A 125 -13.85 13.73 14.75
C TYR A 125 -14.64 14.29 13.57
N THR A 126 -14.04 15.21 12.83
CA THR A 126 -14.60 15.63 11.55
C THR A 126 -14.57 14.46 10.57
N HIS A 127 -15.42 14.48 9.54
CA HIS A 127 -15.37 13.48 8.47
C HIS A 127 -13.97 13.41 7.85
N GLN A 128 -13.30 14.57 7.67
CA GLN A 128 -11.92 14.61 7.21
C GLN A 128 -10.95 13.90 8.17
N HIS A 129 -11.12 14.07 9.48
CA HIS A 129 -10.30 13.38 10.47
C HIS A 129 -10.50 11.88 10.38
N LEU A 130 -11.75 11.41 10.27
CA LEU A 130 -12.05 9.99 10.07
C LEU A 130 -11.38 9.48 8.79
N LEU A 131 -11.55 10.18 7.67
CA LEU A 131 -10.91 9.84 6.38
C LEU A 131 -9.38 9.79 6.46
N ASN A 132 -8.76 10.63 7.29
CA ASN A 132 -7.32 10.63 7.48
C ASN A 132 -6.82 9.37 8.23
N LEU A 133 -7.63 8.74 9.08
CA LEU A 133 -7.26 7.52 9.80
C LEU A 133 -7.02 6.31 8.87
N HIS A 134 -7.61 6.31 7.67
CA HIS A 134 -7.52 5.21 6.70
C HIS A 134 -6.11 5.11 6.09
N GLY A 135 -5.24 6.10 6.33
CA GLY A 135 -3.81 6.04 5.98
C GLY A 135 -3.53 5.80 4.50
N GLY A 136 -4.48 6.14 3.63
CA GLY A 136 -4.37 6.01 2.19
C GLY A 136 -5.38 6.94 1.53
N LYS A 137 -4.93 7.73 0.55
CA LYS A 137 -5.83 8.59 -0.21
C LYS A 137 -6.52 7.77 -1.29
N ARG A 138 -7.75 8.16 -1.63
CA ARG A 138 -8.44 7.59 -2.79
C ARG A 138 -7.70 8.04 -4.04
N SER A 139 -6.92 7.17 -4.66
CA SER A 139 -6.38 7.42 -5.98
C SER A 139 -7.10 6.57 -7.02
N TRP A 140 -7.15 7.08 -8.23
CA TRP A 140 -7.84 6.47 -9.34
C TRP A 140 -6.80 5.79 -10.23
N LEU A 141 -6.97 4.50 -10.46
CA LEU A 141 -6.32 3.82 -11.57
C LEU A 141 -7.33 3.70 -12.68
N ALA A 142 -6.93 4.08 -13.89
CA ALA A 142 -7.73 3.83 -15.08
C ALA A 142 -8.02 2.33 -15.23
N HIS A 143 -7.04 1.49 -14.92
CA HIS A 143 -7.11 0.04 -15.06
C HIS A 143 -6.32 -0.63 -13.94
N ARG A 144 -6.95 -1.51 -13.16
CA ARG A 144 -6.26 -2.40 -12.23
C ARG A 144 -5.74 -3.62 -13.01
N PRO A 145 -4.47 -4.02 -12.86
CA PRO A 145 -3.98 -5.25 -13.47
C PRO A 145 -4.75 -6.45 -12.93
N SER A 146 -5.00 -7.43 -13.78
CA SER A 146 -5.63 -8.69 -13.38
C SER A 146 -4.74 -9.41 -12.36
N PRO A 147 -5.32 -10.08 -11.36
CA PRO A 147 -4.56 -10.95 -10.45
C PRO A 147 -3.75 -11.99 -11.23
N SER A 148 -2.61 -12.38 -10.68
CA SER A 148 -1.83 -13.51 -11.20
C SER A 148 -2.69 -14.78 -11.22
N LEU A 149 -2.56 -15.57 -12.28
CA LEU A 149 -3.23 -16.87 -12.35
C LEU A 149 -2.73 -17.79 -11.23
N VAL A 150 -3.66 -18.49 -10.58
CA VAL A 150 -3.34 -19.48 -9.55
C VAL A 150 -2.68 -20.68 -10.22
N SER A 151 -1.47 -21.04 -9.79
CA SER A 151 -0.76 -22.20 -10.33
C SER A 151 -1.47 -23.51 -9.95
N GLU A 152 -1.28 -24.55 -10.75
CA GLU A 152 -1.80 -25.89 -10.43
C GLU A 152 -1.25 -26.43 -9.10
N GLU A 153 -0.01 -26.06 -8.77
CA GLU A 153 0.60 -26.36 -7.47
C GLU A 153 -0.18 -25.69 -6.32
N SER A 154 -0.48 -24.39 -6.44
CA SER A 154 -1.29 -23.69 -5.43
C SER A 154 -2.69 -24.29 -5.30
N LYS A 155 -3.33 -24.70 -6.41
CA LYS A 155 -4.63 -25.38 -6.36
C LYS A 155 -4.57 -26.70 -5.59
N ARG A 156 -3.53 -27.51 -5.82
CA ARG A 156 -3.33 -28.77 -5.07
C ARG A 156 -3.06 -28.52 -3.60
N ALA A 157 -2.28 -27.48 -3.28
CA ALA A 157 -1.96 -27.13 -1.90
C ALA A 157 -3.19 -26.73 -1.07
N VAL A 158 -4.27 -26.24 -1.69
CA VAL A 158 -5.53 -25.90 -0.99
C VAL A 158 -6.08 -27.09 -0.22
N VAL A 159 -5.97 -28.31 -0.76
CA VAL A 159 -6.50 -29.54 -0.12
C VAL A 159 -5.81 -29.83 1.21
N THR A 160 -4.59 -29.33 1.40
CA THR A 160 -3.78 -29.56 2.61
C THR A 160 -3.90 -28.46 3.66
N LEU A 161 -4.65 -27.38 3.37
CA LEU A 161 -4.84 -26.29 4.32
C LEU A 161 -5.85 -26.69 5.41
N PRO A 162 -5.66 -26.24 6.65
CA PRO A 162 -6.66 -26.44 7.69
C PRO A 162 -7.92 -25.63 7.37
N GLU A 163 -9.08 -26.14 7.81
CA GLU A 163 -10.38 -25.45 7.66
C GLU A 163 -10.38 -24.07 8.34
N SER A 164 -9.67 -23.94 9.45
CA SER A 164 -9.49 -22.67 10.15
C SER A 164 -8.05 -22.53 10.66
N LEU A 165 -7.59 -21.29 10.75
CA LEU A 165 -6.28 -20.94 11.28
C LEU A 165 -6.39 -19.63 12.05
N ASP A 166 -6.06 -19.68 13.34
CA ASP A 166 -5.90 -18.50 14.18
C ASP A 166 -4.48 -18.47 14.74
N TRP A 167 -3.65 -17.53 14.29
CA TRP A 167 -2.29 -17.37 14.79
C TRP A 167 -2.23 -16.95 16.26
N ARG A 168 -3.34 -16.50 16.84
CA ARG A 168 -3.45 -16.23 18.29
C ARG A 168 -3.60 -17.50 19.12
N ASN A 169 -3.95 -18.62 18.47
CA ASN A 169 -4.12 -19.91 19.09
C ASN A 169 -3.77 -21.02 18.11
N LYS A 170 -2.50 -21.04 17.67
CA LYS A 170 -1.98 -22.16 16.89
C LYS A 170 -1.48 -23.21 17.87
N ASP A 171 -2.26 -24.27 18.04
CA ASP A 171 -1.97 -25.40 18.95
C ASP A 171 -1.75 -24.96 20.42
N GLY A 172 -2.55 -23.99 20.89
CA GLY A 172 -2.43 -23.44 22.25
C GLY A 172 -1.41 -22.31 22.39
N VAL A 173 -0.75 -21.90 21.30
CA VAL A 173 0.32 -20.89 21.31
C VAL A 173 -0.08 -19.65 20.52
N ASP A 174 0.12 -18.48 21.13
CA ASP A 174 -0.09 -17.17 20.49
C ASP A 174 1.20 -16.68 19.81
N TYR A 175 1.09 -16.30 18.54
CA TYR A 175 2.17 -15.75 17.73
C TYR A 175 1.92 -14.31 17.29
N VAL A 176 0.86 -13.65 17.75
CA VAL A 176 0.47 -12.30 17.34
C VAL A 176 0.85 -11.29 18.41
N SER A 177 1.41 -10.15 18.01
CA SER A 177 1.71 -9.07 18.95
C SER A 177 0.44 -8.39 19.48
N PRO A 178 0.48 -7.77 20.68
CA PRO A 178 -0.68 -7.09 21.25
C PRO A 178 -1.28 -6.05 20.30
N VAL A 179 -2.60 -5.84 20.41
CA VAL A 179 -3.29 -4.79 19.67
C VAL A 179 -2.77 -3.42 20.11
N ARG A 180 -2.49 -2.53 19.15
CA ARG A 180 -1.99 -1.18 19.40
C ARG A 180 -2.91 -0.13 18.77
N ASN A 181 -2.77 1.11 19.21
CA ASN A 181 -3.56 2.24 18.74
C ASN A 181 -2.69 3.19 17.91
N GLN A 182 -3.09 3.47 16.66
CA GLN A 182 -2.40 4.42 15.78
C GLN A 182 -2.64 5.89 16.15
N GLY A 183 -3.55 6.16 17.08
CA GLY A 183 -3.97 7.48 17.49
C GLY A 183 -4.69 8.21 16.36
N THR A 184 -4.46 9.52 16.26
CA THR A 184 -5.04 10.41 15.24
C THR A 184 -4.27 10.39 13.91
N CYS A 185 -3.13 9.70 13.87
CA CYS A 185 -2.26 9.62 12.71
C CYS A 185 -2.79 8.57 11.71
N GLY A 186 -2.78 8.87 10.42
CA GLY A 186 -3.10 7.93 9.34
C GLY A 186 -1.97 6.91 9.08
N SER A 187 -1.52 6.22 10.11
CA SER A 187 -0.35 5.33 10.11
C SER A 187 -0.69 3.84 10.09
N CYS A 188 -1.93 3.48 9.73
CA CYS A 188 -2.38 2.08 9.64
C CYS A 188 -1.42 1.18 8.82
N TYR A 189 -0.81 1.73 7.76
CA TYR A 189 0.18 1.04 6.92
C TYR A 189 1.45 0.67 7.68
N ALA A 190 1.89 1.50 8.64
CA ALA A 190 3.04 1.24 9.48
C ALA A 190 2.70 0.20 10.55
N PHE A 191 1.56 0.35 11.23
CA PHE A 191 1.11 -0.61 12.24
C PHE A 191 0.86 -2.01 11.67
N SER A 192 0.19 -2.11 10.52
CA SER A 192 -0.03 -3.39 9.83
C SER A 192 1.28 -4.03 9.36
N SER A 193 2.23 -3.23 8.87
CA SER A 193 3.57 -3.70 8.50
C SER A 193 4.32 -4.28 9.70
N MET A 194 4.35 -3.54 10.82
CA MET A 194 5.06 -3.98 12.03
C MET A 194 4.39 -5.21 12.63
N GLY A 195 3.07 -5.23 12.81
CA GLY A 195 2.36 -6.39 13.35
C GLY A 195 2.57 -7.66 12.51
N MET A 196 2.61 -7.53 11.17
CA MET A 196 2.94 -8.65 10.30
C MET A 196 4.37 -9.16 10.51
N LEU A 197 5.38 -8.27 10.54
CA LEU A 197 6.77 -8.66 10.71
C LEU A 197 7.04 -9.25 12.10
N GLU A 198 6.50 -8.63 13.15
CA GLU A 198 6.56 -9.12 14.53
C GLU A 198 5.99 -10.54 14.62
N SER A 199 4.80 -10.77 14.06
CA SER A 199 4.17 -12.10 14.06
C SER A 199 4.97 -13.11 13.24
N ARG A 200 5.53 -12.72 12.09
CA ARG A 200 6.40 -13.60 11.29
C ARG A 200 7.68 -13.98 12.02
N LEU A 201 8.29 -13.07 12.76
CA LEU A 201 9.46 -13.36 13.59
C LEU A 201 9.11 -14.35 14.70
N ARG A 202 7.98 -14.14 15.37
CA ARG A 202 7.46 -15.08 16.38
C ARG A 202 7.23 -16.48 15.81
N VAL A 203 6.55 -16.58 14.66
CA VAL A 203 6.34 -17.87 13.97
C VAL A 203 7.66 -18.52 13.58
N ARG A 204 8.57 -17.76 12.96
CA ARG A 204 9.86 -18.28 12.46
C ARG A 204 10.77 -18.76 13.59
N THR A 205 10.75 -18.07 14.72
CA THR A 205 11.64 -18.34 15.86
C THR A 205 10.98 -19.16 16.96
N ASN A 206 9.76 -19.67 16.73
CA ASN A 206 8.95 -20.34 17.74
C ASN A 206 8.89 -19.55 19.06
N ASN A 207 8.52 -18.27 18.95
CA ASN A 207 8.43 -17.31 20.06
C ASN A 207 9.73 -17.01 20.83
N GLN A 208 10.90 -17.46 20.36
CA GLN A 208 12.19 -17.08 20.97
C GLN A 208 12.51 -15.59 20.77
N LEU A 209 12.04 -14.98 19.67
CA LEU A 209 12.22 -13.56 19.39
C LEU A 209 10.88 -12.82 19.35
N GLN A 210 10.58 -12.11 20.44
CA GLN A 210 9.35 -11.31 20.59
C GLN A 210 9.66 -9.81 20.63
N VAL A 211 10.15 -9.29 19.52
CA VAL A 211 10.45 -7.86 19.38
C VAL A 211 9.18 -7.05 19.17
N THR A 212 9.16 -5.82 19.69
CA THR A 212 8.20 -4.79 19.31
C THR A 212 8.91 -3.81 18.40
N LEU A 213 8.48 -3.74 17.14
CA LEU A 213 9.03 -2.82 16.16
C LEU A 213 8.38 -1.44 16.31
N SER A 214 9.01 -0.41 15.76
CA SER A 214 8.59 1.00 15.90
C SER A 214 7.84 1.49 14.66
N PRO A 215 6.49 1.60 14.69
CA PRO A 215 5.76 2.31 13.64
C PRO A 215 6.18 3.77 13.52
N GLN A 216 6.65 4.39 14.61
CA GLN A 216 7.03 5.81 14.63
C GLN A 216 8.29 6.07 13.81
N ASP A 217 9.24 5.13 13.78
CA ASP A 217 10.42 5.22 12.90
C ASP A 217 9.99 5.32 11.43
N ILE A 218 9.05 4.46 11.00
CA ILE A 218 8.49 4.52 9.65
C ILE A 218 7.78 5.85 9.39
N VAL A 219 6.95 6.30 10.32
CA VAL A 219 6.17 7.54 10.17
C VAL A 219 7.08 8.77 10.06
N SER A 220 8.16 8.83 10.83
CA SER A 220 9.05 9.98 10.88
C SER A 220 10.16 9.95 9.83
N CYS A 221 10.67 8.76 9.49
CA CYS A 221 11.93 8.62 8.75
C CYS A 221 11.74 8.04 7.33
N SER A 222 10.66 7.30 7.08
CA SER A 222 10.51 6.60 5.80
C SER A 222 10.11 7.55 4.67
N HIS A 223 11.06 7.80 3.77
CA HIS A 223 10.81 8.55 2.52
C HIS A 223 9.91 7.80 1.52
N LEU A 224 9.63 6.52 1.77
CA LEU A 224 8.76 5.66 0.95
C LEU A 224 7.27 5.78 1.32
N ALA A 225 6.96 6.44 2.43
CA ALA A 225 5.60 6.73 2.86
C ALA A 225 5.39 8.25 3.03
N GLN A 226 4.21 8.65 3.52
CA GLN A 226 3.82 10.04 3.70
C GLN A 226 3.53 10.36 5.18
N GLY A 227 4.23 9.69 6.10
CA GLY A 227 4.03 9.86 7.54
C GLY A 227 2.57 9.60 7.92
N CYS A 228 1.92 10.56 8.59
CA CYS A 228 0.50 10.47 8.96
C CYS A 228 -0.48 10.68 7.81
N ALA A 229 -0.01 11.07 6.61
CA ALA A 229 -0.86 11.20 5.43
C ALA A 229 -1.01 9.87 4.65
N GLY A 230 -0.39 8.79 5.14
CA GLY A 230 -0.59 7.44 4.64
C GLY A 230 0.66 6.76 4.06
N GLY A 231 0.46 5.53 3.58
CA GLY A 231 1.52 4.69 3.02
C GLY A 231 1.04 3.30 2.65
N PHE A 232 1.97 2.42 2.23
CA PHE A 232 1.66 1.08 1.75
C PHE A 232 2.49 0.01 2.47
N PRO A 233 1.86 -1.06 2.98
CA PRO A 233 2.61 -2.13 3.64
C PRO A 233 3.68 -2.77 2.75
N TYR A 234 3.44 -2.88 1.43
CA TYR A 234 4.46 -3.37 0.49
C TYR A 234 5.75 -2.54 0.52
N LEU A 235 5.63 -1.20 0.51
CA LEU A 235 6.79 -0.31 0.55
C LEU A 235 7.47 -0.30 1.91
N ILE A 236 6.73 -0.61 2.97
CA ILE A 236 7.25 -0.59 4.33
C ILE A 236 7.78 -1.96 4.74
N ALA A 237 6.91 -2.95 4.95
CA ALA A 237 7.34 -4.28 5.36
C ALA A 237 8.18 -5.02 4.31
N GLY A 238 8.06 -4.64 3.03
CA GLY A 238 8.82 -5.25 1.93
C GLY A 238 10.09 -4.48 1.58
N LYS A 239 9.95 -3.22 1.14
CA LYS A 239 11.08 -2.44 0.60
C LYS A 239 11.90 -1.71 1.67
N TYR A 240 11.25 -1.08 2.64
CA TYR A 240 11.94 -0.36 3.72
C TYR A 240 12.56 -1.32 4.75
N GLY A 241 11.94 -2.48 4.98
CA GLY A 241 12.44 -3.49 5.91
C GLY A 241 13.50 -4.45 5.36
N LYS A 242 13.99 -4.24 4.13
CA LYS A 242 15.11 -4.97 3.53
C LYS A 242 16.41 -4.23 3.77
#